data_AF-A0A511JIF2-F1
#
_entry.id   AF-A0A511JIF2-F1
#
_cell.length_a   1.000
_cell.length_b   1.000
_cell.length_c   1.000
_cell.angle_alpha   90.00
_cell.angle_beta   90.00
_cell.angle_gamma   90.00
#
_symmetry.space_group_name_H-M   'P 1'
#
loop_
_entity.id
_entity.type
_entity.pdbx_description
1 polymer ?
#
loop_
_entity_poly.entity_id
_entity_poly.type
_entity_poly.pdbx_seq_one_letter_code
_entity_poly.pdbx_strand_id
1 'polypeptide(L)'
;MVDLAGTWRFTALEGADIDGALRATPFLTFDGDGQVFGLAGVNRVRGTWRLDGRTLSFGPVVSTLMAGPPDAMTREQQVLRLLGEPSTVSAPDSDTLELDGVLQARLVRDPHAGDEPA
;
A
#
# COMPACT_ATOMS: atom_id res chain seq x y z
N MET A 1 -16.45 -11.75 -0.80
CA MET A 1 -15.92 -10.69 0.09
C MET A 1 -14.43 -10.62 -0.19
N VAL A 2 -13.86 -9.43 -0.41
CA VAL A 2 -12.43 -9.29 -0.69
C VAL A 2 -11.65 -9.54 0.59
N ASP A 3 -10.73 -10.50 0.56
CA ASP A 3 -9.81 -10.74 1.67
C ASP A 3 -8.60 -9.81 1.52
N LEU A 4 -8.58 -8.77 2.35
CA LEU A 4 -7.47 -7.81 2.41
C LEU A 4 -6.36 -8.25 3.36
N ALA A 5 -6.64 -9.19 4.28
CA ALA A 5 -5.69 -9.55 5.33
C ALA A 5 -4.39 -10.10 4.73
N GLY A 6 -3.26 -9.55 5.18
CA GLY A 6 -1.93 -9.94 4.73
C GLY A 6 -1.11 -8.78 4.16
N THR A 7 0.06 -9.13 3.64
CA THR A 7 1.03 -8.16 3.10
C THR A 7 0.91 -8.07 1.58
N TRP A 8 0.85 -6.84 1.10
CA TRP A 8 0.65 -6.48 -0.29
C TRP A 8 1.73 -5.52 -0.72
N ARG A 9 2.44 -5.86 -1.78
CA ARG A 9 3.49 -5.04 -2.37
C ARG A 9 2.93 -4.30 -3.57
N PHE A 10 3.27 -3.02 -3.71
CA PHE A 10 2.87 -2.27 -4.89
C PHE A 10 3.69 -2.70 -6.11
N THR A 11 2.99 -2.91 -7.21
CA THR A 11 3.57 -3.17 -8.54
C THR A 11 3.24 -2.05 -9.52
N ALA A 12 2.23 -1.23 -9.25
CA ALA A 12 1.97 -0.03 -10.03
C ALA A 12 1.34 1.07 -9.18
N LEU A 13 1.69 2.33 -9.48
CA LEU A 13 1.10 3.55 -8.93
C LEU A 13 0.85 4.55 -10.06
N GLU A 14 -0.37 5.08 -10.14
CA GLU A 14 -0.78 6.06 -11.15
C GLU A 14 -0.54 5.56 -12.60
N GLY A 15 -0.67 4.25 -12.81
CA GLY A 15 -0.40 3.58 -14.10
C GLY A 15 1.08 3.39 -14.42
N ALA A 16 2.00 3.85 -13.57
CA ALA A 16 3.44 3.59 -13.70
C ALA A 16 3.81 2.30 -12.97
N ASP A 17 4.53 1.40 -13.65
CA ASP A 17 5.01 0.14 -13.07
C ASP A 17 6.16 0.40 -12.08
N ILE A 18 6.16 -0.35 -10.98
CA ILE A 18 7.16 -0.29 -9.92
C ILE A 18 7.93 -1.60 -9.95
N ASP A 19 9.21 -1.49 -10.26
CA ASP A 19 10.10 -2.63 -10.27
C ASP A 19 10.24 -3.21 -8.86
N GLY A 20 9.70 -4.42 -8.67
CA GLY A 20 9.67 -5.11 -7.39
C GLY A 20 11.04 -5.44 -6.81
N ALA A 21 12.13 -5.37 -7.60
CA ALA A 21 13.49 -5.62 -7.13
C ALA A 21 14.12 -4.42 -6.40
N LEU A 22 13.47 -3.26 -6.41
CA LEU A 22 13.95 -2.09 -5.68
C LEU A 22 13.73 -2.26 -4.17
N ARG A 23 14.79 -2.06 -3.37
CA ARG A 23 14.71 -2.05 -1.89
C ARG A 23 13.69 -1.05 -1.32
N ALA A 24 13.35 -0.02 -2.09
CA ALA A 24 12.40 1.03 -1.73
C ALA A 24 10.98 0.78 -2.29
N THR A 25 10.67 -0.45 -2.70
CA THR A 25 9.34 -0.78 -3.21
C THR A 25 8.32 -0.70 -2.07
N PRO A 26 7.26 0.10 -2.23
CA PRO A 26 6.27 0.24 -1.17
C PRO A 26 5.51 -1.06 -0.95
N PHE A 27 5.07 -1.26 0.29
CA PHE A 27 4.18 -2.35 0.68
C PHE A 27 3.29 -1.92 1.84
N LEU A 28 2.11 -2.55 1.93
CA LEU A 28 1.17 -2.39 3.04
C LEU A 28 0.78 -3.77 3.55
N THR A 29 0.74 -3.90 4.87
CA THR A 29 0.20 -5.06 5.57
C THR A 29 -1.11 -4.63 6.21
N PHE A 30 -2.20 -5.28 5.82
CA PHE A 30 -3.49 -5.14 6.44
C PHE A 30 -3.62 -6.26 7.47
N ASP A 31 -3.60 -5.88 8.74
CA ASP A 31 -3.85 -6.80 9.84
C ASP A 31 -5.35 -7.05 9.99
N GLY A 32 -5.71 -8.26 10.40
CA GLY A 32 -7.10 -8.69 10.58
C GLY A 32 -7.88 -7.92 11.66
N ASP A 33 -7.18 -7.19 12.54
CA ASP A 33 -7.77 -6.34 13.58
C ASP A 33 -8.12 -4.92 13.08
N GLY A 34 -7.94 -4.64 11.79
CA GLY A 34 -8.22 -3.33 11.19
C GLY A 34 -7.06 -2.33 11.29
N GLN A 35 -5.84 -2.81 11.57
CA GLN A 35 -4.61 -2.01 11.50
C GLN A 35 -3.96 -2.16 10.13
N VAL A 36 -3.40 -1.07 9.60
CA VAL A 36 -2.58 -1.09 8.39
C VAL A 36 -1.21 -0.51 8.71
N PHE A 37 -0.16 -1.16 8.24
CA PHE A 37 1.20 -0.67 8.40
C PHE A 37 2.09 -1.11 7.24
N GLY A 38 3.17 -0.39 6.98
CA GLY A 38 4.09 -0.78 5.92
C GLY A 38 5.09 0.30 5.58
N LEU A 39 5.61 0.25 4.35
CA LEU A 39 6.55 1.20 3.78
C LEU A 39 5.89 1.89 2.59
N ALA A 40 5.82 3.22 2.60
CA ALA A 40 5.28 4.01 1.49
C ALA A 40 6.32 4.32 0.40
N GLY A 41 7.59 4.04 0.65
CA GLY A 41 8.69 4.17 -0.30
C GLY A 41 10.00 4.42 0.44
N VAL A 42 10.05 5.51 1.21
CA VAL A 42 11.13 5.79 2.16
C VAL A 42 10.61 5.67 3.59
N ASN A 43 9.45 6.27 3.86
CA ASN A 43 8.87 6.31 5.19
C ASN A 43 7.97 5.13 5.50
N ARG A 44 8.03 4.71 6.76
CA ARG A 44 7.10 3.74 7.30
C ARG A 44 5.79 4.44 7.61
N VAL A 45 4.69 3.79 7.30
CA VAL A 45 3.32 4.25 7.56
C VAL A 45 2.62 3.30 8.50
N ARG A 46 1.74 3.84 9.34
CA ARG A 46 0.82 3.05 10.18
C ARG A 46 -0.49 3.81 10.36
N GLY A 47 -1.59 3.08 10.45
CA GLY A 47 -2.91 3.63 10.68
C GLY A 47 -3.94 2.52 10.83
N THR A 48 -5.21 2.88 10.67
CA THR A 48 -6.31 1.91 10.64
C THR A 48 -6.91 1.85 9.25
N TRP A 49 -7.57 0.74 8.95
CA TRP A 49 -8.33 0.55 7.72
C TRP A 49 -9.68 -0.07 8.02
N ARG A 50 -10.63 0.13 7.11
CA ARG A 50 -11.95 -0.47 7.15
C ARG A 50 -12.42 -0.74 5.73
N LEU A 51 -12.95 -1.93 5.50
CA LEU A 51 -13.57 -2.30 4.24
C LEU A 51 -15.09 -2.40 4.41
N ASP A 52 -15.83 -1.55 3.71
CA ASP A 52 -17.29 -1.59 3.63
C ASP A 52 -17.71 -2.02 2.22
N GLY A 53 -18.04 -3.30 2.06
CA GLY A 53 -18.31 -3.91 0.76
C GLY A 53 -17.08 -3.93 -0.16
N ARG A 54 -16.93 -2.89 -0.98
CA ARG A 54 -15.77 -2.64 -1.85
C ARG A 54 -15.09 -1.31 -1.56
N THR A 55 -15.58 -0.53 -0.61
CA THR A 55 -14.98 0.76 -0.26
C THR A 55 -13.97 0.56 0.86
N LEU A 56 -12.70 0.72 0.53
CA LEU A 56 -11.59 0.72 1.48
C LEU A 56 -11.36 2.15 1.98
N SER A 57 -11.54 2.36 3.27
CA SER A 57 -11.29 3.64 3.92
C SER A 57 -10.18 3.49 4.94
N PHE A 58 -9.32 4.50 5.03
CA PHE A 58 -8.24 4.57 6.00
C PHE A 58 -8.60 5.57 7.11
N GLY A 59 -8.21 5.25 8.33
CA GLY A 59 -8.28 6.18 9.46
C GLY A 59 -7.07 7.10 9.50
N PRO A 60 -6.78 7.73 10.66
CA PRO A 60 -5.61 8.60 10.80
C PRO A 60 -4.33 7.80 10.56
N VAL A 61 -3.64 8.13 9.47
CA VAL A 61 -2.34 7.55 9.11
C VAL A 61 -1.23 8.46 9.62
N VAL A 62 -0.22 7.86 10.23
CA VAL A 62 1.02 8.55 10.61
C VAL A 62 2.19 7.92 9.86
N SER A 63 3.13 8.77 9.45
CA SER A 63 4.36 8.37 8.77
C SER A 63 5.59 8.84 9.52
N THR A 64 6.73 8.19 9.28
CA THR A 64 8.03 8.72 9.67
C THR A 64 8.44 9.91 8.78
N LEU A 65 9.50 10.63 9.15
CA LEU A 65 10.05 11.77 8.39
C LEU A 65 11.53 11.53 8.04
N MET A 66 11.77 10.59 7.14
CA MET A 66 13.08 10.27 6.56
C MET A 66 13.16 10.84 5.15
N ALA A 67 14.34 11.35 4.81
CA ALA A 67 14.67 11.75 3.45
C ALA A 67 15.23 10.56 2.67
N GLY A 68 14.92 10.48 1.38
CA GLY A 68 15.44 9.45 0.50
C GLY A 68 15.56 9.93 -0.93
N PRO A 69 15.82 9.03 -1.89
CA PRO A 69 15.90 9.37 -3.30
C PRO A 69 14.61 10.02 -3.80
N PRO A 70 14.68 10.97 -4.75
CA PRO A 70 13.52 11.69 -5.26
C PRO A 70 12.40 10.76 -5.74
N ASP A 71 12.73 9.70 -6.50
CA ASP A 71 11.76 8.71 -6.96
C ASP A 71 11.03 8.00 -5.81
N ALA A 72 11.74 7.68 -4.72
CA ALA A 72 11.14 7.01 -3.57
C ALA A 72 10.24 7.97 -2.77
N MET A 73 10.62 9.25 -2.68
CA MET A 73 9.76 10.28 -2.08
C MET A 73 8.51 10.56 -2.91
N THR A 74 8.61 10.55 -4.25
CA THR A 74 7.43 10.68 -5.13
C THR A 74 6.45 9.53 -4.92
N ARG A 75 6.95 8.28 -4.88
CA ARG A 75 6.10 7.10 -4.59
C ARG A 75 5.46 7.21 -3.21
N GLU A 76 6.22 7.66 -2.21
CA GLU A 76 5.68 7.88 -0.88
C GLU A 76 4.52 8.88 -0.87
N GLN A 77 4.65 10.01 -1.55
CA GLN A 77 3.55 10.97 -1.65
C GLN A 77 2.32 10.36 -2.31
N GLN A 78 2.49 9.56 -3.35
CA GLN A 78 1.38 8.86 -4.00
C GLN A 78 0.70 7.89 -3.02
N VAL A 79 1.46 7.05 -2.31
CA VAL A 79 0.91 6.12 -1.31
C VAL A 79 0.20 6.89 -0.19
N LEU A 80 0.78 7.98 0.31
CA LEU A 80 0.14 8.80 1.35
C LEU A 80 -1.17 9.44 0.88
N ARG A 81 -1.26 9.87 -0.39
CA ARG A 81 -2.52 10.35 -0.95
C ARG A 81 -3.56 9.25 -1.04
N LEU A 82 -3.18 8.07 -1.49
CA LEU A 82 -4.06 6.90 -1.54
C LEU A 82 -4.58 6.53 -0.14
N LEU A 83 -3.73 6.64 0.88
CA LEU A 83 -4.09 6.42 2.28
C LEU A 83 -4.90 7.56 2.91
N GLY A 84 -4.96 8.73 2.26
CA GLY A 84 -5.71 9.89 2.74
C GLY A 84 -7.16 9.93 2.25
N GLU A 85 -7.50 9.15 1.23
CA GLU A 85 -8.83 9.16 0.61
C GLU A 85 -9.38 7.72 0.47
N PRO A 86 -10.71 7.54 0.60
CA PRO A 86 -11.31 6.24 0.39
C PRO A 86 -11.12 5.78 -1.05
N SER A 87 -10.83 4.49 -1.24
CA SER A 87 -10.61 3.87 -2.54
C SER A 87 -11.51 2.66 -2.72
N THR A 88 -11.91 2.37 -3.94
CA THR A 88 -12.64 1.14 -4.27
C THR A 88 -11.61 0.01 -4.44
N VAL A 89 -11.78 -1.09 -3.71
CA VAL A 89 -10.97 -2.29 -3.87
C VAL A 89 -11.63 -3.29 -4.82
N SER A 90 -10.82 -3.79 -5.75
CA SER A 90 -11.15 -4.93 -6.60
C SER A 90 -10.04 -5.97 -6.51
N ALA A 91 -10.41 -7.24 -6.39
CA ALA A 91 -9.49 -8.36 -6.37
C ALA A 91 -9.86 -9.29 -7.53
N PRO A 92 -9.19 -9.19 -8.70
CA PRO A 92 -9.45 -10.11 -9.80
C PRO A 92 -9.09 -11.55 -9.43
N ASP A 93 -8.09 -11.73 -8.56
CA ASP A 93 -7.59 -13.01 -8.06
C ASP A 93 -7.20 -12.92 -6.58
N SER A 94 -6.87 -14.04 -5.94
CA SER A 94 -6.45 -14.07 -4.52
C SER A 94 -5.09 -13.42 -4.24
N ASP A 95 -4.31 -13.18 -5.30
CA ASP A 95 -2.94 -12.65 -5.23
C ASP A 95 -2.82 -11.22 -5.75
N THR A 96 -3.87 -10.65 -6.36
CA THR A 96 -3.84 -9.30 -6.93
C THR A 96 -4.92 -8.42 -6.31
N LEU A 97 -4.53 -7.21 -5.91
CA LEU A 97 -5.44 -6.14 -5.54
C LEU A 97 -5.28 -4.94 -6.45
N GLU A 98 -6.40 -4.34 -6.79
CA GLU A 98 -6.51 -3.09 -7.51
C GLU A 98 -7.27 -2.10 -6.64
N LEU A 99 -6.67 -0.94 -6.42
CA LEU A 99 -7.26 0.17 -5.69
C LEU A 99 -7.54 1.29 -6.69
N ASP A 100 -8.79 1.72 -6.74
CA ASP A 100 -9.28 2.80 -7.58
C ASP A 100 -9.86 3.90 -6.69
N GLY A 101 -9.09 4.96 -6.47
CA GLY A 101 -9.47 6.09 -5.62
C GLY A 101 -8.96 7.40 -6.20
N VAL A 102 -8.29 8.22 -5.38
CA VAL A 102 -7.60 9.43 -5.84
C VAL A 102 -6.56 9.15 -6.93
N LEU A 103 -6.00 7.94 -6.92
CA LEU A 103 -5.14 7.39 -7.94
C LEU A 103 -5.40 5.88 -8.07
N GLN A 104 -4.96 5.32 -9.20
CA GLN A 104 -5.00 3.88 -9.40
C GLN A 104 -3.71 3.25 -8.87
N ALA A 105 -3.85 2.19 -8.08
CA ALA A 105 -2.73 1.40 -7.59
C ALA A 105 -2.99 -0.08 -7.81
N ARG A 106 -1.93 -0.80 -8.17
CA ARG A 106 -1.96 -2.26 -8.26
C ARG A 106 -0.98 -2.84 -7.25
N LEU A 107 -1.45 -3.83 -6.52
CA LEU A 107 -0.69 -4.55 -5.53
C LEU A 107 -0.77 -6.04 -5.79
N VAL A 108 0.29 -6.74 -5.40
CA VAL A 108 0.36 -8.20 -5.39
C VAL A 108 0.63 -8.68 -3.98
N ARG A 109 0.06 -9.82 -3.62
CA ARG A 109 0.26 -10.42 -2.30
C ARG A 109 1.70 -10.88 -2.21
N ASP A 110 2.41 -10.39 -1.20
CA ASP A 110 3.82 -10.71 -1.01
C ASP A 110 4.12 -10.79 0.49
N PRO A 111 4.02 -11.98 1.11
CA PRO A 111 4.27 -12.15 2.53
C PRO A 111 5.73 -11.83 2.93
N HIS A 112 6.64 -11.79 1.95
CA HIS A 112 8.06 -11.49 2.14
C HIS A 112 8.39 -10.00 1.93
N ALA A 113 7.45 -9.14 1.52
CA ALA A 113 7.74 -7.72 1.29
C ALA A 113 8.21 -6.98 2.56
N GLY A 114 7.79 -7.47 3.73
CA GLY A 114 8.22 -6.97 5.04
C GLY A 114 9.48 -7.66 5.60
N ASP A 115 9.96 -8.72 4.95
CA ASP A 115 11.18 -9.44 5.32
C ASP A 115 12.37 -8.70 4.69
N GLU A 116 12.95 -7.74 5.41
CA GLU A 116 14.22 -7.17 4.99
C GLU A 116 15.28 -8.29 5.00
N PRO A 117 15.96 -8.60 3.88
CA PRO A 117 17.16 -9.40 3.97
C PRO A 117 18.18 -8.60 4.77
N ALA A 118 18.51 -9.12 5.96
CA ALA A 118 19.51 -8.59 6.89
C ALA A 118 20.84 -8.22 6.20
#